data_AF-A0A0A0KP78-F1
#
_entry.id   AF-A0A0A0KP78-F1
#
_cell.length_a   1.000
_cell.length_b   1.000
_cell.length_c   1.000
_cell.angle_alpha   90.00
_cell.angle_beta   90.00
_cell.angle_gamma   90.00
#
_symmetry.space_group_name_H-M   'P 1'
#
loop_
_entity.id
_entity.type
_entity.pdbx_description
1 polymer ?
#
loop_
_entity_poly.entity_id
_entity_poly.type
_entity_poly.pdbx_seq_one_letter_code
_entity_poly.pdbx_strand_id
1 'polypeptide(L)'
;MSITHGSMKNDNVKGSLELYGVEKYSGSIYPTEIEEWMHRVQKCFEIIGCDEDIKVIIVETMLIDDAKEWWFTLKEDLVEEAKQNWDVFQGMFGKEYFTKHYRKVRLREIKG
;
A
#
# COMPACT_ATOMS: atom_id res chain seq x y z
N MET A 1 0.92 23.71 27.23
CA MET A 1 -0.19 22.75 27.18
C MET A 1 0.00 21.93 25.91
N SER A 2 0.53 20.73 26.01
CA SER A 2 0.70 19.86 24.85
C SER A 2 -0.65 19.25 24.53
N ILE A 3 -1.19 19.57 23.35
CA ILE A 3 -2.34 18.88 22.80
C ILE A 3 -1.84 17.48 22.46
N THR A 4 -2.18 16.50 23.28
CA THR A 4 -2.07 15.08 22.91
C THR A 4 -2.90 14.87 21.67
N HIS A 5 -2.27 14.74 20.50
CA HIS A 5 -2.89 14.14 19.33
C HIS A 5 -3.32 12.74 19.77
N GLY A 6 -4.64 12.56 19.90
CA GLY A 6 -5.21 11.29 20.28
C GLY A 6 -4.91 10.30 19.16
N SER A 7 -4.02 9.36 19.43
CA SER A 7 -3.77 8.19 18.58
C SER A 7 -5.11 7.61 18.15
N MET A 8 -5.38 7.63 16.85
CA MET A 8 -6.62 7.10 16.28
C MET A 8 -6.66 5.60 16.55
N LYS A 9 -7.68 5.15 17.30
CA LYS A 9 -7.90 3.73 17.54
C LYS A 9 -8.14 3.02 16.20
N ASN A 10 -7.49 1.88 15.99
CA ASN A 10 -7.55 1.07 14.76
C ASN A 10 -8.98 0.81 14.24
N ASP A 11 -9.98 0.75 15.12
CA ASP A 11 -11.39 0.55 14.77
C ASP A 11 -11.97 1.71 13.92
N ASN A 12 -11.50 2.95 14.10
CA ASN A 12 -11.94 4.11 13.32
C ASN A 12 -11.31 4.12 11.92
N VAL A 13 -10.08 3.61 11.79
CA VAL A 13 -9.37 3.54 10.51
C VAL A 13 -10.07 2.56 9.58
N LYS A 14 -10.42 1.37 10.07
CA LYS A 14 -11.12 0.35 9.28
C LYS A 14 -12.44 0.88 8.71
N GLY A 15 -13.27 1.50 9.56
CA GLY A 15 -14.54 2.10 9.11
C GLY A 15 -14.34 3.23 8.11
N SER A 16 -13.24 3.98 8.21
CA SER A 16 -12.92 5.04 7.26
C SER A 16 -12.47 4.49 5.90
N LEU A 17 -11.63 3.43 5.88
CA LEU A 17 -11.20 2.79 4.63
C LEU A 17 -12.40 2.22 3.85
N GLU A 18 -13.34 1.59 4.55
CA GLU A 18 -14.59 1.10 3.96
C GLU A 18 -15.46 2.26 3.45
N LEU A 19 -15.57 3.36 4.21
CA LEU A 19 -16.30 4.56 3.80
C LEU A 19 -15.72 5.24 2.54
N TYR A 20 -14.39 5.27 2.41
CA TYR A 20 -13.70 5.85 1.25
C TYR A 20 -13.51 4.86 0.09
N GLY A 21 -14.12 3.68 0.16
CA GLY A 21 -14.09 2.69 -0.91
C GLY A 21 -12.68 2.13 -1.17
N VAL A 22 -11.83 2.08 -0.14
CA VAL A 22 -10.50 1.50 -0.26
C VAL A 22 -10.62 -0.02 -0.12
N GLU A 23 -10.60 -0.71 -1.25
CA GLU A 23 -10.72 -2.16 -1.31
C GLU A 23 -9.41 -2.89 -0.96
N LYS A 24 -9.51 -4.18 -0.66
CA LYS A 24 -8.35 -5.06 -0.53
C LYS A 24 -7.66 -5.22 -1.89
N TYR A 25 -6.35 -5.41 -1.87
CA TYR A 25 -5.54 -5.54 -3.09
C TYR A 25 -4.86 -6.90 -3.15
N SER A 26 -5.16 -7.65 -4.22
CA SER A 26 -4.65 -9.01 -4.44
C SER A 26 -3.40 -9.07 -5.31
N GLY A 27 -2.97 -7.97 -5.92
CA GLY A 27 -1.76 -7.94 -6.73
C GLY A 27 -1.99 -7.85 -8.23
N SER A 28 -2.83 -6.90 -8.67
CA SER A 28 -3.10 -6.64 -10.08
C SER A 28 -1.83 -6.56 -10.95
N ILE A 29 -1.97 -6.95 -12.22
CA ILE A 29 -0.96 -6.81 -13.26
C ILE A 29 -1.17 -5.54 -14.11
N TYR A 30 -2.27 -4.82 -13.87
CA TYR A 30 -2.65 -3.64 -14.64
C TYR A 30 -2.17 -2.37 -13.92
N PRO A 31 -1.23 -1.61 -14.51
CA PRO A 31 -0.65 -0.41 -13.91
C PRO A 31 -1.71 0.56 -13.35
N THR A 32 -2.78 0.77 -14.10
CA THR A 32 -3.88 1.67 -13.75
C THR A 32 -4.59 1.22 -12.47
N GLU A 33 -4.86 -0.07 -12.31
CA GLU A 33 -5.51 -0.59 -11.10
C GLU A 33 -4.60 -0.47 -9.86
N ILE A 34 -3.30 -0.67 -10.06
CA ILE A 34 -2.29 -0.55 -9.00
C ILE A 34 -2.16 0.92 -8.55
N GLU A 35 -2.07 1.85 -9.50
CA GLU A 35 -2.02 3.30 -9.27
C GLU A 35 -3.29 3.80 -8.57
N GLU A 36 -4.45 3.42 -9.10
CA GLU A 36 -5.74 3.81 -8.53
C GLU A 36 -5.90 3.33 -7.09
N TRP A 37 -5.50 2.09 -6.80
CA TRP A 37 -5.56 1.56 -5.44
C TRP A 37 -4.65 2.34 -4.49
N MET A 38 -3.39 2.56 -4.86
CA MET A 38 -2.44 3.33 -4.04
C MET A 38 -2.92 4.78 -3.83
N HIS A 39 -3.47 5.41 -4.86
CA HIS A 39 -4.01 6.76 -4.77
C HIS A 39 -5.22 6.84 -3.83
N ARG A 40 -6.13 5.84 -3.87
CA ARG A 40 -7.25 5.75 -2.91
C ARG A 40 -6.78 5.61 -1.47
N VAL A 41 -5.78 4.77 -1.22
CA VAL A 41 -5.16 4.59 0.11
C VAL A 41 -4.56 5.91 0.62
N GLN A 42 -3.72 6.57 -0.19
CA GLN A 42 -3.06 7.83 0.18
C GLN A 42 -4.06 8.93 0.49
N LYS A 43 -5.05 9.11 -0.40
CA LYS A 43 -6.12 10.09 -0.20
C LYS A 43 -6.92 9.82 1.06
N CYS A 44 -7.19 8.55 1.38
CA CYS A 44 -7.84 8.20 2.64
C CYS A 44 -6.99 8.61 3.84
N PHE A 45 -5.68 8.32 3.83
CA PHE A 45 -4.77 8.70 4.91
C PHE A 45 -4.68 10.21 5.11
N GLU A 46 -4.67 10.98 4.03
CA GLU A 46 -4.71 12.45 4.09
C GLU A 46 -6.00 12.97 4.71
N ILE A 47 -7.15 12.44 4.27
CA ILE A 47 -8.46 12.89 4.75
C ILE A 47 -8.65 12.58 6.25
N ILE A 48 -8.20 11.42 6.70
CA ILE A 48 -8.37 11.00 8.10
C ILE A 48 -7.25 11.50 9.03
N GLY A 49 -6.17 12.06 8.49
CA GLY A 49 -5.01 12.46 9.28
C GLY A 49 -4.28 11.28 9.90
N CYS A 50 -4.06 10.22 9.13
CA CYS A 50 -3.43 8.98 9.60
C CYS A 50 -1.96 9.19 9.99
N ASP A 51 -1.59 8.78 11.21
CA ASP A 51 -0.22 8.85 11.71
C ASP A 51 0.72 7.96 10.88
N GLU A 52 1.94 8.42 10.61
CA GLU A 52 2.88 7.73 9.71
C GLU A 52 3.29 6.33 10.18
N ASP A 53 3.39 6.15 11.50
CA ASP A 53 3.79 4.91 12.16
C ASP A 53 2.78 3.77 12.00
N ILE A 54 1.51 4.08 11.72
CA ILE A 54 0.45 3.09 11.52
C ILE A 54 0.08 2.85 10.05
N LYS A 55 0.51 3.72 9.11
CA LYS A 55 0.14 3.61 7.68
C LYS A 55 0.51 2.25 7.08
N VAL A 56 1.74 1.78 7.32
CA VAL A 56 2.21 0.48 6.81
C VAL A 56 1.43 -0.68 7.44
N ILE A 57 1.18 -0.61 8.75
CA ILE A 57 0.37 -1.60 9.47
C ILE A 57 -1.02 -1.71 8.85
N ILE A 58 -1.66 -0.58 8.54
CA ILE A 58 -2.97 -0.55 7.92
C ILE A 58 -2.93 -1.20 6.54
N VAL A 59 -1.99 -0.79 5.69
CA VAL A 59 -1.89 -1.34 4.33
C VAL A 59 -1.62 -2.84 4.34
N GLU A 60 -0.83 -3.36 5.27
CA GLU A 60 -0.60 -4.80 5.44
C GLU A 60 -1.89 -5.60 5.66
N THR A 61 -2.88 -5.00 6.33
CA THR A 61 -4.20 -5.65 6.50
C THR A 61 -5.05 -5.66 5.23
N MET A 62 -4.71 -4.80 4.27
CA MET A 62 -5.43 -4.64 3.00
C MET A 62 -4.85 -5.49 1.88
N LEU A 63 -3.58 -5.87 1.98
CA LEU A 63 -2.95 -6.79 1.05
C LEU A 63 -3.50 -8.20 1.25
N ILE A 64 -3.89 -8.83 0.16
CA ILE A 64 -4.34 -10.23 0.11
C ILE A 64 -3.60 -10.98 -1.00
N ASP A 65 -3.72 -12.30 -1.00
CA ASP A 65 -3.19 -13.20 -2.03
C ASP A 65 -1.74 -12.86 -2.42
N ASP A 66 -1.44 -12.74 -3.71
CA ASP A 66 -0.09 -12.51 -4.25
C ASP A 66 0.54 -11.21 -3.72
N ALA A 67 -0.26 -10.15 -3.53
CA ALA A 67 0.26 -8.89 -3.00
C ALA A 67 0.70 -9.01 -1.54
N LYS A 68 -0.02 -9.82 -0.75
CA LYS A 68 0.37 -10.09 0.63
C LYS A 68 1.67 -10.89 0.66
N GLU A 69 1.74 -11.99 -0.08
CA GLU A 69 2.94 -12.82 -0.13
C GLU A 69 4.16 -12.01 -0.54
N TRP A 70 4.06 -11.23 -1.64
CA TRP A 70 5.11 -10.35 -2.11
C TRP A 70 5.62 -9.38 -1.03
N TRP A 71 4.70 -8.66 -0.36
CA TRP A 71 5.10 -7.66 0.63
C TRP A 71 5.76 -8.30 1.85
N PHE A 72 5.22 -9.39 2.37
CA PHE A 72 5.79 -10.06 3.55
C PHE A 72 7.16 -10.68 3.25
N THR A 73 7.37 -11.26 2.07
CA THR A 73 8.69 -11.72 1.64
C THR A 73 9.69 -10.57 1.52
N LEU A 74 9.31 -9.48 0.85
CA LEU A 74 10.19 -8.31 0.71
C LEU A 74 10.49 -7.66 2.07
N LYS A 75 9.52 -7.66 2.99
CA LYS A 75 9.66 -7.10 4.33
C LYS A 75 10.67 -7.88 5.19
N GLU A 76 10.84 -9.18 4.97
CA GLU A 76 11.87 -9.97 5.68
C GLU A 76 13.29 -9.50 5.38
N ASP A 77 13.52 -9.00 4.17
CA ASP A 77 14.82 -8.48 3.71
C ASP A 77 15.09 -7.03 4.15
N LEU A 78 14.10 -6.33 4.71
CA LEU A 78 14.24 -4.96 5.19
C LEU A 78 14.82 -4.89 6.60
N VAL A 79 15.57 -3.83 6.89
CA VAL A 79 15.95 -3.45 8.26
C VAL A 79 14.73 -2.98 9.05
N GLU A 80 14.72 -3.17 10.37
CA GLU A 80 13.55 -2.91 11.23
C GLU A 80 12.99 -1.48 11.09
N GLU A 81 13.86 -0.48 10.98
CA GLU A 81 13.47 0.93 10.81
C GLU A 81 12.75 1.17 9.48
N ALA A 82 13.06 0.37 8.46
CA ALA A 82 12.47 0.47 7.13
C ALA A 82 11.13 -0.28 7.02
N LYS A 83 10.91 -1.30 7.87
CA LYS A 83 9.71 -2.15 7.84
C LYS A 83 8.40 -1.42 8.12
N GLN A 84 8.44 -0.30 8.83
CA GLN A 84 7.27 0.53 9.16
C GLN A 84 7.35 1.93 8.54
N ASN A 85 8.33 2.17 7.67
CA ASN A 85 8.49 3.45 7.01
C ASN A 85 7.59 3.53 5.77
N TRP A 86 6.67 4.49 5.76
CA TRP A 86 5.70 4.67 4.68
C TRP A 86 6.35 4.99 3.32
N ASP A 87 7.38 5.83 3.29
CA ASP A 87 8.10 6.19 2.07
C ASP A 87 8.83 4.98 1.47
N VAL A 88 9.38 4.12 2.33
CA VAL A 88 9.99 2.85 1.91
C VAL A 88 8.93 1.95 1.29
N PHE A 89 7.77 1.79 1.93
CA PHE A 89 6.66 1.02 1.37
C PHE A 89 6.26 1.54 -0.01
N GLN A 90 6.00 2.85 -0.14
CA GLN A 90 5.63 3.47 -1.43
C GLN A 90 6.69 3.24 -2.50
N GLY A 91 7.97 3.39 -2.15
CA GLY A 91 9.08 3.16 -3.08
C GLY A 91 9.17 1.71 -3.56
N MET A 92 8.96 0.73 -2.68
CA MET A 92 8.97 -0.69 -3.03
C MET A 92 7.73 -1.09 -3.83
N PHE A 93 6.56 -0.59 -3.45
CA PHE A 93 5.33 -0.80 -4.19
C PHE A 93 5.40 -0.21 -5.61
N GLY A 94 6.00 0.98 -5.75
CA GLY A 94 6.27 1.59 -7.06
C GLY A 94 7.19 0.72 -7.93
N LYS A 95 8.26 0.16 -7.37
CA LYS A 95 9.16 -0.76 -8.11
C LYS A 95 8.44 -2.02 -8.60
N GLU A 96 7.57 -2.59 -7.78
CA GLU A 96 6.75 -3.75 -8.16
C GLU A 96 5.78 -3.40 -9.28
N TYR A 97 5.10 -2.24 -9.18
CA TYR A 97 4.28 -1.65 -10.23
C TYR A 97 5.03 -1.56 -11.57
N PHE A 98 6.22 -0.95 -11.57
CA PHE A 98 7.02 -0.76 -12.78
C PHE A 98 7.43 -2.12 -13.35
N THR A 99 7.89 -3.04 -12.50
CA THR A 99 8.33 -4.37 -12.93
C THR A 99 7.20 -5.17 -13.58
N LYS A 100 5.99 -5.17 -12.99
CA LYS A 100 4.81 -5.80 -13.59
C LYS A 100 4.40 -5.14 -14.91
N HIS A 101 4.44 -3.81 -14.97
CA HIS A 101 4.16 -3.07 -16.21
C HIS A 101 5.12 -3.44 -17.35
N TYR A 102 6.44 -3.39 -17.09
CA TYR A 102 7.46 -3.70 -18.08
C TYR A 102 7.37 -5.14 -18.58
N ARG A 103 7.06 -6.10 -17.70
CA ARG A 103 6.80 -7.50 -18.09
C ARG A 103 5.67 -7.58 -19.13
N LYS A 104 4.59 -6.83 -18.98
CA LYS A 104 3.47 -6.81 -19.94
C LYS A 104 3.85 -6.20 -21.28
N VAL A 105 4.55 -5.06 -21.29
CA VAL A 105 4.99 -4.43 -22.54
C VAL A 105 5.87 -5.42 -23.31
N ARG A 106 6.87 -6.01 -22.65
CA ARG A 106 7.75 -7.01 -23.26
C ARG A 106 7.01 -8.25 -23.78
N LEU A 107 5.98 -8.73 -23.07
CA LEU A 107 5.18 -9.88 -23.51
C LEU A 107 4.28 -9.57 -24.72
N ARG A 108 3.90 -8.31 -24.94
CA ARG A 108 3.16 -7.89 -26.14
C ARG A 108 4.08 -7.78 -27.36
N GLU A 109 5.31 -7.29 -27.19
CA GLU A 109 6.30 -7.17 -28.27
C GLU A 109 6.81 -8.53 -28.80
N ILE A 110 6.78 -9.60 -27.99
CA ILE A 110 7.22 -10.95 -28.41
C ILE A 110 6.09 -11.73 -29.14
N LYS A 111 4.84 -11.23 -29.10
CA LYS A 111 3.68 -11.88 -29.72
C LYS A 111 3.06 -11.08 -30.89
N GLY A 112 3.68 -9.98 -31.30
CA GLY A 112 3.32 -9.24 -32.53
C GLY A 112 4.29 -9.57 -33.65
#